data_AF-A0AAD4D510-F1
#
_entry.id   AF-A0AAD4D510-F1
#
_cell.length_a   1.000
_cell.length_b   1.000
_cell.length_c   1.000
_cell.angle_alpha   90.00
_cell.angle_beta   90.00
_cell.angle_gamma   90.00
#
_symmetry.space_group_name_H-M   'P 1'
#
loop_
_entity.id
_entity.type
_entity.pdbx_description
1 polymer ?
#
loop_
_entity_poly.entity_id
_entity_poly.type
_entity_poly.pdbx_seq_one_letter_code
_entity_poly.pdbx_strand_id
1 'polypeptide(L)'
;MLWKNTLLIAAVQLAALVAHAHVDLTTPCARYQSAAGCPPPPAGQAIDYNVNGPISSGGINTEPLCKHSVPYAKRTTYKAGDSIATGYGIGSAHGGGHCQWALSYDPNGQTGVTIPVTIPKDAPSGDVTFMWLWVNAIGIRELYSNCADIRIEGSNGGTVTGVEPLLANFNTTYGLIPEFPNPTDPDGHELFDTRKSITVTVQGSGTTTGAATNPSSSSSSTQNKNAARSVDQMRSFTLLISTICFVLFASL
;
A
#
# COMPACT_ATOMS: atom_id res chain seq x y z
N MET A 1 -63.11 -10.50 29.59
CA MET A 1 -62.20 -11.16 28.62
C MET A 1 -61.85 -10.16 27.52
N LEU A 2 -60.76 -10.42 26.77
CA LEU A 2 -60.35 -9.72 25.52
C LEU A 2 -59.73 -8.30 25.68
N TRP A 3 -58.54 -8.30 26.28
CA TRP A 3 -57.28 -7.73 25.78
C TRP A 3 -57.31 -6.65 24.66
N LYS A 4 -56.59 -5.54 24.88
CA LYS A 4 -56.32 -4.45 23.91
C LYS A 4 -55.17 -4.80 22.95
N ASN A 5 -55.44 -5.01 21.65
CA ASN A 5 -54.36 -5.18 20.65
C ASN A 5 -53.98 -3.85 20.00
N THR A 6 -53.12 -3.07 20.67
CA THR A 6 -52.41 -1.94 20.06
C THR A 6 -51.03 -2.41 19.60
N LEU A 7 -50.94 -2.93 18.38
CA LEU A 7 -49.67 -3.28 17.73
C LEU A 7 -48.95 -2.02 17.27
N LEU A 8 -48.19 -1.39 18.17
CA LEU A 8 -47.17 -0.43 17.82
C LEU A 8 -45.98 -1.18 17.21
N ILE A 9 -45.92 -1.23 15.88
CA ILE A 9 -44.73 -1.67 15.15
C ILE A 9 -43.67 -0.58 15.30
N ALA A 10 -42.90 -0.66 16.37
CA ALA A 10 -41.66 0.08 16.49
C ALA A 10 -40.66 -0.49 15.48
N ALA A 11 -40.65 0.08 14.27
CA ALA A 11 -39.61 -0.15 13.29
C ALA A 11 -38.30 0.43 13.84
N VAL A 12 -37.58 -0.36 14.63
CA VAL A 12 -36.19 -0.09 14.97
C VAL A 12 -35.43 -0.16 13.64
N GLN A 13 -35.24 0.99 13.01
CA GLN A 13 -34.19 1.12 12.03
C GLN A 13 -32.88 0.88 12.77
N LEU A 14 -32.40 -0.36 12.65
CA LEU A 14 -31.01 -0.69 12.88
C LEU A 14 -30.23 0.02 11.77
N ALA A 15 -30.00 1.32 11.97
CA ALA A 15 -28.99 2.05 11.26
C ALA A 15 -27.69 1.33 11.56
N ALA A 16 -27.27 0.46 10.64
CA ALA A 16 -25.97 -0.16 10.70
C ALA A 16 -24.98 1.01 10.72
N LEU A 17 -24.39 1.24 11.88
CA LEU A 17 -23.16 2.00 11.99
C LEU A 17 -22.17 1.22 11.15
N VAL A 18 -22.03 1.63 9.89
CA VAL A 18 -20.99 1.14 8.99
C VAL A 18 -19.70 1.74 9.53
N ALA A 19 -19.21 1.16 10.61
CA ALA A 19 -17.85 1.35 11.05
C ALA A 19 -17.01 0.96 9.84
N HIS A 20 -16.45 1.96 9.15
CA HIS A 20 -15.49 1.77 8.07
C HIS A 20 -14.17 1.36 8.72
N ALA A 21 -14.23 0.17 9.28
CA ALA A 21 -13.25 -0.46 10.10
C ALA A 21 -12.30 -1.14 9.12
N HIS A 22 -11.15 -0.51 8.91
CA HIS A 22 -10.10 -0.93 7.97
C HIS A 22 -8.73 -0.47 8.50
N VAL A 23 -7.61 -0.79 7.84
CA VAL A 23 -6.24 -0.52 8.35
C VAL A 23 -5.47 0.49 7.48
N ASP A 24 -4.75 1.43 8.11
CA ASP A 24 -3.95 2.48 7.47
C ASP A 24 -2.57 2.74 8.08
N LEU A 25 -1.73 3.45 7.33
CA LEU A 25 -0.36 3.84 7.68
C LEU A 25 -0.30 5.23 8.25
N THR A 26 0.11 5.26 9.51
CA THR A 26 0.26 6.48 10.28
C THR A 26 1.73 6.90 10.43
N THR A 27 2.71 6.02 10.18
CA THR A 27 4.16 6.36 10.26
C THR A 27 5.02 5.45 9.36
N PRO A 28 5.98 5.96 8.57
CA PRO A 28 5.98 7.32 8.03
C PRO A 28 4.65 7.58 7.32
N CYS A 29 4.16 8.81 7.36
CA CYS A 29 2.79 9.12 6.96
C CYS A 29 2.43 8.68 5.54
N ALA A 30 1.27 8.03 5.40
CA ALA A 30 0.66 7.79 4.10
C ALA A 30 0.32 9.10 3.37
N ARG A 31 0.24 9.06 2.04
CA ARG A 31 -0.11 10.21 1.21
C ARG A 31 -1.49 10.69 1.62
N TYR A 32 -1.51 11.92 2.11
CA TYR A 32 -2.68 12.67 2.51
C TYR A 32 -3.36 12.10 3.77
N GLN A 33 -2.59 11.35 4.57
CA GLN A 33 -2.99 10.80 5.87
C GLN A 33 -3.53 11.89 6.81
N SER A 34 -4.70 11.61 7.39
CA SER A 34 -5.39 12.42 8.39
C SER A 34 -4.84 12.29 9.82
N ALA A 35 -4.06 11.24 10.10
CA ALA A 35 -3.50 10.96 11.42
C ALA A 35 -2.60 12.10 11.95
N ALA A 36 -2.63 12.29 13.27
CA ALA A 36 -1.88 13.34 13.95
C ALA A 36 -0.36 13.21 13.74
N GLY A 37 0.30 14.34 13.45
CA GLY A 37 1.73 14.39 13.14
C GLY A 37 2.05 14.31 11.64
N CYS A 38 1.07 13.99 10.79
CA CYS A 38 1.28 13.94 9.34
C CYS A 38 1.23 15.32 8.67
N PRO A 39 2.05 15.56 7.63
CA PRO A 39 2.09 16.83 6.93
C PRO A 39 0.84 17.04 6.08
N PRO A 40 0.38 18.31 5.92
CA PRO A 40 -0.74 18.61 5.04
C PRO A 40 -0.42 18.20 3.59
N PRO A 41 -1.40 17.72 2.82
CA PRO A 41 -1.23 17.31 1.43
C PRO A 41 -0.52 18.36 0.55
N PRO A 42 0.12 17.95 -0.56
CA PRO A 42 0.68 18.87 -1.55
C PRO A 42 -0.34 19.91 -2.04
N ALA A 43 0.13 21.07 -2.50
CA ALA A 43 -0.75 22.16 -2.94
C ALA A 43 -1.76 21.69 -4.01
N GLY A 44 -3.04 21.99 -3.80
CA GLY A 44 -4.15 21.55 -4.65
C GLY A 44 -4.67 20.13 -4.37
N GLN A 45 -4.14 19.44 -3.35
CA GLN A 45 -4.66 18.16 -2.86
C GLN A 45 -5.43 18.35 -1.55
N ALA A 46 -6.26 17.37 -1.18
CA ALA A 46 -7.06 17.37 0.05
C ALA A 46 -6.69 16.17 0.94
N ILE A 47 -7.00 16.25 2.24
CA ILE A 47 -6.81 15.13 3.17
C ILE A 47 -7.73 13.99 2.74
N ASP A 48 -7.20 12.78 2.69
CA ASP A 48 -7.99 11.58 2.49
C ASP A 48 -8.40 11.03 3.87
N TYR A 49 -9.71 10.97 4.11
CA TYR A 49 -10.30 10.43 5.32
C TYR A 49 -10.67 8.94 5.19
N ASN A 50 -10.41 8.35 4.02
CA ASN A 50 -10.63 6.94 3.70
C ASN A 50 -9.29 6.25 3.34
N VAL A 51 -8.14 6.75 3.82
CA VAL A 51 -6.83 6.13 3.58
C VAL A 51 -6.81 4.66 4.00
N ASN A 52 -7.58 4.31 5.03
CA ASN A 52 -7.72 2.94 5.52
C ASN A 52 -8.54 2.02 4.60
N GLY A 53 -9.43 2.55 3.76
CA GLY A 53 -10.23 1.74 2.84
C GLY A 53 -9.38 1.02 1.79
N PRO A 54 -9.83 -0.14 1.28
CA PRO A 54 -9.08 -0.93 0.31
C PRO A 54 -8.93 -0.22 -1.04
N ILE A 55 -7.97 -0.68 -1.85
CA ILE A 55 -7.77 -0.25 -3.25
C ILE A 55 -8.43 -1.19 -4.27
N SER A 56 -8.81 -2.39 -3.83
CA SER A 56 -9.64 -3.32 -4.57
C SER A 56 -10.58 -4.07 -3.65
N SER A 57 -11.74 -4.47 -4.16
CA SER A 57 -12.70 -5.29 -3.44
C SER A 57 -13.36 -6.28 -4.39
N GLY A 58 -13.45 -7.54 -3.98
CA GLY A 58 -13.99 -8.64 -4.79
C GLY A 58 -13.17 -8.98 -6.04
N GLY A 59 -11.87 -8.68 -6.06
CA GLY A 59 -11.04 -8.83 -7.26
C GLY A 59 -11.30 -7.77 -8.34
N ILE A 60 -11.76 -6.57 -7.95
CA ILE A 60 -11.93 -5.41 -8.81
C ILE A 60 -11.21 -4.22 -8.19
N ASN A 61 -10.25 -3.62 -8.91
CA ASN A 61 -9.53 -2.45 -8.43
C ASN A 61 -10.35 -1.16 -8.61
N THR A 62 -10.49 -0.39 -7.54
CA THR A 62 -11.21 0.88 -7.50
C THR A 62 -10.28 2.07 -7.43
N GLU A 63 -9.07 1.88 -6.88
CA GLU A 63 -8.06 2.93 -6.68
C GLU A 63 -6.70 2.52 -7.31
N PRO A 64 -5.78 3.47 -7.56
CA PRO A 64 -4.39 3.15 -7.82
C PRO A 64 -3.70 2.63 -6.53
N LEU A 65 -2.52 2.01 -6.67
CA LEU A 65 -1.78 1.42 -5.55
C LEU A 65 -1.48 2.39 -4.37
N CYS A 66 -1.50 3.72 -4.57
CA CYS A 66 -1.30 4.75 -3.53
C CYS A 66 -2.59 5.26 -2.91
N LYS A 67 -3.71 5.07 -3.62
CA LYS A 67 -4.83 6.02 -3.70
C LYS A 67 -4.45 7.36 -4.39
N HIS A 68 -3.28 7.94 -4.08
CA HIS A 68 -2.85 9.29 -4.54
C HIS A 68 -1.55 9.37 -5.36
N SER A 69 -1.55 10.06 -6.49
CA SER A 69 -0.40 10.12 -7.40
C SER A 69 0.69 11.16 -7.07
N VAL A 70 0.39 12.22 -6.30
CA VAL A 70 1.37 13.29 -6.03
C VAL A 70 2.15 13.00 -4.73
N PRO A 71 3.49 12.84 -4.78
CA PRO A 71 4.30 12.62 -3.59
C PRO A 71 4.38 13.86 -2.70
N TYR A 72 4.62 13.64 -1.40
CA TYR A 72 5.09 14.70 -0.52
C TYR A 72 6.50 15.20 -0.94
N ALA A 73 6.65 16.51 -1.02
CA ALA A 73 7.95 17.15 -1.31
C ALA A 73 8.91 17.08 -0.10
N LYS A 74 8.38 17.13 1.13
CA LYS A 74 9.14 16.92 2.36
C LYS A 74 9.04 15.44 2.76
N ARG A 75 10.17 14.76 2.79
CA ARG A 75 10.27 13.32 3.08
C ARG A 75 11.00 13.06 4.39
N THR A 76 10.71 11.92 5.02
CA THR A 76 11.50 11.44 6.16
C THR A 76 12.78 10.79 5.64
N THR A 77 13.93 11.18 6.18
CA THR A 77 15.23 10.64 5.76
C THR A 77 15.63 9.44 6.63
N TYR A 78 16.04 8.36 5.97
CA TYR A 78 16.65 7.17 6.56
C TYR A 78 18.00 6.88 5.90
N LYS A 79 18.91 6.20 6.57
CA LYS A 79 20.16 5.70 5.98
C LYS A 79 19.99 4.29 5.42
N ALA A 80 20.79 3.94 4.42
CA ALA A 80 20.90 2.57 3.95
C ALA A 80 21.33 1.66 5.13
N GLY A 81 20.62 0.56 5.35
CA GLY A 81 20.79 -0.30 6.53
C GLY A 81 19.93 0.08 7.75
N ASP A 82 19.23 1.22 7.77
CA ASP A 82 18.29 1.55 8.85
C ASP A 82 17.07 0.64 8.84
N SER A 83 16.45 0.45 10.00
CA SER A 83 15.11 -0.13 10.12
C SER A 83 14.06 0.99 10.13
N ILE A 84 13.12 0.94 9.19
CA ILE A 84 11.97 1.83 9.17
C ILE A 84 10.97 1.35 10.23
N ALA A 85 10.96 2.01 11.39
CA ALA A 85 9.85 1.90 12.33
C ALA A 85 8.60 2.52 11.70
N THR A 86 7.54 1.73 11.58
CA THR A 86 6.32 2.14 10.88
C THR A 86 5.11 2.22 11.85
N GLY A 87 3.94 2.67 11.40
CA GLY A 87 2.76 2.99 12.22
C GLY A 87 1.45 2.46 11.60
N TYR A 88 0.52 1.99 12.44
CA TYR A 88 -0.78 1.43 12.06
C TYR A 88 -1.92 2.26 12.69
N GLY A 89 -2.94 2.61 11.91
CA GLY A 89 -4.32 2.81 12.38
C GLY A 89 -5.11 1.54 12.09
N ILE A 90 -5.90 1.05 13.06
CA ILE A 90 -6.63 -0.23 12.95
C ILE A 90 -8.09 0.01 13.34
N GLY A 91 -8.97 -0.05 12.35
CA GLY A 91 -10.42 -0.11 12.55
C GLY A 91 -10.94 -1.55 12.61
N SER A 92 -10.64 -2.36 11.58
CA SER A 92 -10.92 -3.80 11.54
C SER A 92 -9.64 -4.53 11.16
N ALA A 93 -9.29 -5.55 11.92
CA ALA A 93 -8.18 -6.44 11.61
C ALA A 93 -8.52 -7.50 10.55
N HIS A 94 -9.79 -7.70 10.17
CA HIS A 94 -10.24 -8.74 9.22
C HIS A 94 -9.65 -10.16 9.45
N GLY A 95 -9.40 -10.53 10.71
CA GLY A 95 -8.75 -11.81 11.05
C GLY A 95 -7.27 -11.88 10.63
N GLY A 96 -6.60 -10.75 10.46
CA GLY A 96 -5.24 -10.68 9.93
C GLY A 96 -5.20 -10.85 8.42
N GLY A 97 -4.21 -11.59 7.93
CA GLY A 97 -3.94 -11.75 6.51
C GLY A 97 -2.45 -11.81 6.20
N HIS A 98 -2.06 -11.55 4.95
CA HIS A 98 -0.66 -11.37 4.56
C HIS A 98 -0.32 -9.92 4.34
N CYS A 99 0.81 -9.47 4.91
CA CYS A 99 1.34 -8.13 4.71
C CYS A 99 2.72 -8.16 4.03
N GLN A 100 3.00 -7.14 3.21
CA GLN A 100 4.21 -7.07 2.38
C GLN A 100 4.78 -5.67 2.35
N TRP A 101 6.09 -5.53 2.43
CA TRP A 101 6.79 -4.24 2.34
C TRP A 101 7.85 -4.27 1.26
N ALA A 102 8.06 -3.15 0.59
CA ALA A 102 8.93 -2.95 -0.55
C ALA A 102 9.46 -1.51 -0.61
N LEU A 103 10.31 -1.20 -1.57
CA LEU A 103 10.75 0.15 -1.91
C LEU A 103 10.72 0.36 -3.42
N SER A 104 10.45 1.60 -3.85
CA SER A 104 10.64 2.01 -5.24
C SER A 104 11.30 3.37 -5.35
N TYR A 105 12.35 3.45 -6.18
CA TYR A 105 12.99 4.71 -6.57
C TYR A 105 12.20 5.46 -7.66
N ASP A 106 11.08 4.91 -8.13
CA ASP A 106 10.09 5.64 -8.94
C ASP A 106 9.20 6.48 -8.00
N PRO A 107 9.12 7.83 -8.16
CA PRO A 107 8.25 8.67 -7.34
C PRO A 107 6.75 8.41 -7.56
N ASN A 108 6.36 7.67 -8.60
CA ASN A 108 5.00 7.20 -8.83
C ASN A 108 4.72 5.84 -8.17
N GLY A 109 5.75 5.23 -7.57
CA GLY A 109 5.59 4.06 -6.72
C GLY A 109 4.78 4.39 -5.46
N GLN A 110 4.25 3.37 -4.79
CA GLN A 110 3.16 3.50 -3.82
C GLN A 110 3.40 2.67 -2.52
N THR A 111 2.78 3.01 -1.35
CA THR A 111 2.52 2.23 -0.08
C THR A 111 3.20 2.42 1.33
N GLY A 112 2.84 1.62 2.36
CA GLY A 112 3.43 1.56 3.74
C GLY A 112 2.47 1.17 4.91
N VAL A 113 2.96 0.56 6.03
CA VAL A 113 2.29 0.28 7.38
C VAL A 113 3.32 -0.41 8.39
N THR A 114 3.17 -0.49 9.74
CA THR A 114 4.12 -1.06 10.81
C THR A 114 4.74 -2.49 10.73
N ILE A 115 5.96 -2.63 10.19
CA ILE A 115 6.96 -3.63 10.64
C ILE A 115 8.35 -2.97 10.65
N PRO A 116 9.33 -3.39 11.49
CA PRO A 116 10.73 -2.97 11.30
C PRO A 116 11.27 -3.49 9.96
N VAL A 117 11.09 -2.70 8.91
CA VAL A 117 11.55 -3.01 7.55
C VAL A 117 12.98 -2.50 7.40
N THR A 118 13.95 -3.42 7.25
CA THR A 118 15.36 -3.04 7.06
C THR A 118 15.61 -2.61 5.62
N ILE A 119 16.09 -1.39 5.41
CA ILE A 119 16.57 -0.90 4.12
C ILE A 119 17.85 -1.66 3.75
N PRO A 120 18.04 -2.15 2.50
CA PRO A 120 19.28 -2.78 2.08
C PRO A 120 20.50 -1.87 2.35
N LYS A 121 21.62 -2.45 2.82
CA LYS A 121 22.82 -1.67 3.21
C LYS A 121 23.53 -1.02 2.02
N ASP A 122 23.33 -1.58 0.85
CA ASP A 122 23.80 -1.16 -0.47
C ASP A 122 22.78 -0.29 -1.23
N ALA A 123 21.63 0.02 -0.61
CA ALA A 123 20.61 0.88 -1.20
C ALA A 123 21.22 2.24 -1.61
N PRO A 124 21.05 2.67 -2.87
CA PRO A 124 21.58 3.94 -3.34
C PRO A 124 20.81 5.13 -2.79
N SER A 125 21.45 6.30 -2.83
CA SER A 125 20.83 7.56 -2.47
C SER A 125 19.71 7.93 -3.45
N GLY A 126 18.48 8.09 -2.94
CA GLY A 126 17.36 8.60 -3.73
C GLY A 126 16.15 9.09 -2.90
N ASP A 127 15.23 9.75 -3.59
CA ASP A 127 13.82 9.84 -3.15
C ASP A 127 13.15 8.50 -3.49
N VAL A 128 12.38 7.95 -2.55
CA VAL A 128 11.88 6.58 -2.61
C VAL A 128 10.46 6.53 -2.06
N THR A 129 9.57 5.78 -2.69
CA THR A 129 8.27 5.46 -2.09
C THR A 129 8.35 4.12 -1.36
N PHE A 130 7.88 4.12 -0.11
CA PHE A 130 7.84 2.96 0.77
C PHE A 130 6.64 2.04 0.49
N MET A 131 6.77 0.78 0.89
CA MET A 131 5.96 -0.41 0.62
C MET A 131 4.97 -0.87 1.72
N TRP A 132 3.68 -1.06 1.50
CA TRP A 132 2.77 -1.94 2.24
C TRP A 132 1.60 -2.38 1.39
N LEU A 133 1.44 -3.68 1.28
CA LEU A 133 0.19 -4.28 0.86
C LEU A 133 -0.34 -5.14 1.99
N TRP A 134 -1.65 -5.23 2.12
CA TRP A 134 -2.29 -6.27 2.93
C TRP A 134 -3.44 -6.92 2.17
N VAL A 135 -3.39 -8.25 2.13
CA VAL A 135 -4.49 -9.11 1.69
C VAL A 135 -5.18 -9.63 2.94
N ASN A 136 -6.45 -9.31 3.11
CA ASN A 136 -7.21 -9.64 4.31
C ASN A 136 -7.61 -11.13 4.38
N ALA A 137 -7.59 -11.72 5.58
CA ALA A 137 -7.98 -13.12 5.77
C ALA A 137 -9.50 -13.32 5.62
N ILE A 138 -10.32 -12.46 6.25
CA ILE A 138 -11.77 -12.64 6.40
C ILE A 138 -12.56 -11.43 5.84
N GLY A 139 -13.70 -11.69 5.21
CA GLY A 139 -14.58 -10.71 4.58
C GLY A 139 -14.48 -10.68 3.06
N ILE A 140 -14.83 -9.53 2.47
CA ILE A 140 -14.71 -9.36 1.01
C ILE A 140 -13.22 -9.48 0.63
N ARG A 141 -12.94 -10.09 -0.52
CA ARG A 141 -11.57 -10.32 -1.00
C ARG A 141 -10.94 -9.01 -1.44
N GLU A 142 -10.12 -8.42 -0.58
CA GLU A 142 -9.64 -7.05 -0.71
C GLU A 142 -8.11 -6.98 -0.74
N LEU A 143 -7.62 -5.86 -1.28
CA LEU A 143 -6.23 -5.46 -1.17
C LEU A 143 -6.17 -4.05 -0.59
N TYR A 144 -5.36 -3.88 0.44
CA TYR A 144 -5.09 -2.61 1.12
C TYR A 144 -3.68 -2.13 0.78
N SER A 145 -3.52 -0.81 0.70
CA SER A 145 -2.38 -0.18 0.01
C SER A 145 -2.37 1.32 0.35
N ASN A 146 -1.29 1.87 0.92
CA ASN A 146 -1.22 3.29 1.38
C ASN A 146 -0.16 4.11 0.62
N CYS A 147 0.63 5.04 1.19
CA CYS A 147 1.77 5.68 0.48
C CYS A 147 2.75 6.57 1.30
N ALA A 148 3.96 6.13 1.66
CA ALA A 148 4.92 7.02 2.33
C ALA A 148 6.12 7.39 1.47
N ASP A 149 6.31 8.69 1.29
CA ASP A 149 7.44 9.27 0.56
C ASP A 149 8.63 9.48 1.51
N ILE A 150 9.73 8.75 1.28
CA ILE A 150 10.94 8.76 2.11
C ILE A 150 12.18 9.15 1.28
N ARG A 151 13.27 9.51 1.96
CA ARG A 151 14.59 9.80 1.34
C ARG A 151 15.59 8.80 1.92
N ILE A 152 16.31 8.06 1.08
CA ILE A 152 17.34 7.10 1.52
C ILE A 152 18.73 7.71 1.32
N GLU A 153 19.51 7.87 2.38
CA GLU A 153 20.94 8.22 2.33
C GLU A 153 21.78 6.95 2.22
N GLY A 154 22.34 6.71 1.03
CA GLY A 154 23.18 5.56 0.74
C GLY A 154 24.19 5.84 -0.37
N SER A 155 24.61 4.81 -1.12
CA SER A 155 25.65 4.91 -2.16
C SER A 155 25.30 5.92 -3.27
N ASN A 156 26.32 6.53 -3.90
CA ASN A 156 26.09 7.46 -5.02
C ASN A 156 25.79 6.67 -6.31
N GLY A 157 24.51 6.35 -6.51
CA GLY A 157 24.08 5.38 -7.52
C GLY A 157 24.39 3.95 -7.11
N GLY A 158 23.80 3.00 -7.82
CA GLY A 158 23.90 1.57 -7.50
C GLY A 158 22.69 0.80 -8.00
N THR A 159 22.52 -0.41 -7.48
CA THR A 159 21.46 -1.33 -7.89
C THR A 159 20.87 -2.00 -6.67
N VAL A 160 19.54 -2.09 -6.60
CA VAL A 160 18.81 -2.86 -5.57
C VAL A 160 18.13 -4.04 -6.25
N THR A 161 18.30 -5.24 -5.68
CA THR A 161 17.67 -6.47 -6.19
C THR A 161 16.80 -7.10 -5.11
N GLY A 162 15.66 -7.67 -5.52
CA GLY A 162 14.74 -8.42 -4.66
C GLY A 162 13.65 -9.07 -5.50
N VAL A 163 12.41 -9.11 -5.01
CA VAL A 163 11.24 -9.63 -5.76
C VAL A 163 10.11 -8.62 -5.87
N GLU A 164 9.27 -8.73 -6.91
CA GLU A 164 8.03 -7.95 -7.04
C GLU A 164 7.07 -8.26 -5.87
N PRO A 165 6.25 -7.30 -5.39
CA PRO A 165 5.17 -7.58 -4.44
C PRO A 165 4.03 -8.41 -5.04
N LEU A 166 3.25 -9.10 -4.21
CA LEU A 166 2.05 -9.84 -4.62
C LEU A 166 0.82 -8.91 -4.63
N LEU A 167 0.12 -8.81 -5.77
CA LEU A 167 -1.15 -8.08 -5.92
C LEU A 167 -2.38 -9.00 -5.88
N ALA A 168 -2.37 -10.04 -5.05
CA ALA A 168 -3.54 -10.90 -4.90
C ALA A 168 -4.79 -10.08 -4.53
N ASN A 169 -5.95 -10.51 -5.01
CA ASN A 169 -7.23 -9.80 -4.89
C ASN A 169 -7.31 -8.41 -5.55
N PHE A 170 -6.27 -7.94 -6.28
CA PHE A 170 -6.27 -6.61 -6.88
C PHE A 170 -7.24 -6.46 -8.06
N ASN A 171 -7.10 -7.29 -9.08
CA ASN A 171 -8.00 -7.36 -10.23
C ASN A 171 -7.98 -8.78 -10.82
N THR A 172 -8.83 -9.09 -11.79
CA THR A 172 -8.95 -10.43 -12.42
C THR A 172 -7.67 -11.00 -13.06
N THR A 173 -6.61 -10.20 -13.24
CA THR A 173 -5.28 -10.65 -13.71
C THR A 173 -4.44 -11.25 -12.59
N TYR A 174 -4.67 -10.84 -11.35
CA TYR A 174 -3.94 -11.28 -10.18
C TYR A 174 -4.83 -12.21 -9.35
N GLY A 175 -4.28 -13.36 -8.95
CA GLY A 175 -5.07 -14.45 -8.35
C GLY A 175 -5.95 -14.00 -7.18
N LEU A 176 -7.16 -14.57 -7.12
CA LEU A 176 -8.06 -14.39 -6.00
C LEU A 176 -7.70 -15.41 -4.90
N ILE A 177 -7.20 -14.95 -3.77
CA ILE A 177 -7.01 -15.76 -2.57
C ILE A 177 -8.37 -15.86 -1.87
N PRO A 178 -8.89 -17.08 -1.58
CA PRO A 178 -10.15 -17.28 -0.84
C PRO A 178 -10.13 -16.70 0.59
N GLU A 179 -11.17 -16.95 1.38
CA GLU A 179 -11.06 -16.73 2.83
C GLU A 179 -10.12 -17.78 3.46
N PHE A 180 -9.30 -17.35 4.41
CA PHE A 180 -8.42 -18.23 5.18
C PHE A 180 -8.53 -17.94 6.70
N PRO A 181 -9.72 -18.15 7.31
CA PRO A 181 -9.93 -17.88 8.73
C PRO A 181 -9.15 -18.82 9.67
N ASN A 182 -8.72 -20.00 9.22
CA ASN A 182 -7.99 -20.98 10.04
C ASN A 182 -6.52 -21.14 9.56
N PRO A 183 -5.56 -21.46 10.46
CA PRO A 183 -4.15 -21.65 10.10
C PRO A 183 -3.85 -22.81 9.12
N THR A 184 -4.84 -23.65 8.80
CA THR A 184 -4.73 -24.77 7.86
C THR A 184 -5.41 -24.51 6.52
N ASP A 185 -6.09 -23.37 6.38
CA ASP A 185 -6.75 -22.99 5.14
C ASP A 185 -5.69 -22.53 4.11
N PRO A 186 -5.93 -22.69 2.79
CA PRO A 186 -5.02 -22.19 1.77
C PRO A 186 -5.03 -20.65 1.75
N ASP A 187 -4.09 -20.06 2.47
CA ASP A 187 -3.87 -18.62 2.60
C ASP A 187 -3.18 -17.98 1.38
N GLY A 188 -2.64 -18.80 0.47
CA GLY A 188 -1.93 -18.36 -0.72
C GLY A 188 -0.46 -18.00 -0.45
N HIS A 189 0.13 -18.44 0.67
CA HIS A 189 1.56 -18.24 0.95
C HIS A 189 2.48 -18.75 -0.17
N GLU A 190 2.08 -19.80 -0.90
CA GLU A 190 2.83 -20.34 -2.03
C GLU A 190 2.97 -19.36 -3.20
N LEU A 191 2.03 -18.41 -3.34
CA LEU A 191 2.10 -17.37 -4.36
C LEU A 191 3.28 -16.42 -4.13
N PHE A 192 3.79 -16.32 -2.90
CA PHE A 192 4.94 -15.49 -2.55
C PHE A 192 6.25 -16.03 -3.11
N ASP A 193 6.35 -17.34 -3.36
CA ASP A 193 7.54 -17.98 -3.95
C ASP A 193 7.52 -17.88 -5.48
N THR A 194 6.36 -17.61 -6.09
CA THR A 194 6.21 -17.46 -7.55
C THR A 194 6.54 -16.06 -8.08
N ARG A 195 6.84 -15.10 -7.20
CA ARG A 195 7.07 -13.69 -7.55
C ARG A 195 8.38 -13.51 -8.30
N LYS A 196 8.38 -12.62 -9.28
CA LYS A 196 9.54 -12.40 -10.16
C LYS A 196 10.63 -11.63 -9.43
N SER A 197 11.88 -12.01 -9.67
CA SER A 197 13.02 -11.17 -9.29
C SER A 197 12.99 -9.84 -10.04
N ILE A 198 13.37 -8.78 -9.34
CA ILE A 198 13.40 -7.40 -9.83
C ILE A 198 14.71 -6.75 -9.46
N THR A 199 15.22 -5.91 -10.36
CA THR A 199 16.48 -5.19 -10.22
C THR A 199 16.27 -3.74 -10.63
N VAL A 200 16.39 -2.83 -9.67
CA VAL A 200 16.24 -1.37 -9.86
C VAL A 200 17.63 -0.73 -9.86
N THR A 201 18.01 -0.10 -10.97
CA THR A 201 19.30 0.62 -11.09
C THR A 201 19.09 2.11 -10.97
N VAL A 202 19.79 2.72 -10.02
CA VAL A 202 19.76 4.17 -9.74
C VAL A 202 21.06 4.79 -10.22
N GLN A 203 20.96 5.79 -11.09
CA GLN A 203 22.13 6.51 -11.59
C GLN A 203 22.72 7.42 -10.50
N GLY A 204 24.05 7.46 -10.40
CA GLY A 204 24.74 8.35 -9.48
C GLY A 204 24.54 9.82 -9.86
N SER A 205 24.45 10.69 -8.86
CA SER A 205 24.50 12.14 -9.06
C SER A 205 25.92 12.54 -9.44
N GLY A 206 26.16 12.70 -10.74
CA GLY A 206 27.38 13.32 -11.26
C GLY A 206 27.33 14.84 -11.12
N THR A 207 28.46 15.46 -10.79
CA THR A 207 28.62 16.92 -10.92
C THR A 207 28.71 17.30 -12.40
N THR A 208 27.56 17.45 -13.06
CA THR A 208 27.45 18.00 -14.42
C THR A 208 26.61 19.27 -14.43
N THR A 209 27.29 20.40 -14.55
CA THR A 209 26.70 21.66 -15.00
C THR A 209 26.15 21.52 -16.42
N GLY A 210 24.84 21.72 -16.63
CA GLY A 210 24.32 22.06 -17.96
C GLY A 210 22.98 21.45 -18.37
N ALA A 211 22.09 22.35 -18.83
CA ALA A 211 20.96 22.13 -19.76
C ALA A 211 19.89 21.08 -19.41
N ALA A 212 18.70 21.58 -19.06
CA ALA A 212 17.46 20.81 -19.15
C ALA A 212 17.06 20.57 -20.62
N THR A 213 16.65 19.35 -20.96
CA THR A 213 16.00 19.01 -22.23
C THR A 213 14.69 18.26 -21.97
N ASN A 214 13.58 18.84 -22.45
CA ASN A 214 12.25 18.23 -22.44
C ASN A 214 12.19 17.04 -23.41
N PRO A 215 11.62 15.88 -23.00
CA PRO A 215 11.10 14.90 -23.94
C PRO A 215 9.69 15.29 -24.38
N SER A 216 9.51 15.47 -25.68
CA SER A 216 8.23 15.83 -26.31
C SER A 216 7.15 14.76 -26.15
N SER A 217 5.89 15.21 -26.06
CA SER A 217 4.71 14.34 -26.06
C SER A 217 4.54 13.57 -27.38
N SER A 218 4.24 12.27 -27.30
CA SER A 218 3.61 11.51 -28.38
C SER A 218 2.30 10.89 -27.92
N SER A 219 1.33 10.86 -28.82
CA SER A 219 -0.07 10.47 -28.54
C SER A 219 -0.39 9.07 -29.03
N SER A 220 -1.22 8.31 -28.30
CA SER A 220 -2.53 7.81 -28.79
C SER A 220 -3.09 6.62 -27.99
N SER A 221 -4.37 6.36 -28.26
CA SER A 221 -5.19 5.21 -27.87
C SER A 221 -5.75 5.14 -26.44
N THR A 222 -7.01 4.69 -26.40
CA THR A 222 -7.88 4.62 -25.23
C THR A 222 -8.27 3.16 -25.04
N GLN A 223 -7.42 2.42 -24.33
CA GLN A 223 -7.77 1.12 -23.72
C GLN A 223 -7.67 1.26 -22.20
N ASN A 224 -8.33 0.36 -21.45
CA ASN A 224 -8.57 0.52 -20.01
C ASN A 224 -7.26 0.66 -19.19
N LYS A 225 -6.87 1.90 -18.86
CA LYS A 225 -5.47 2.24 -18.50
C LYS A 225 -5.04 1.79 -17.11
N ASN A 226 -5.98 1.43 -16.23
CA ASN A 226 -5.68 1.20 -14.81
C ASN A 226 -5.00 -0.16 -14.56
N ALA A 227 -5.45 -1.22 -15.24
CA ALA A 227 -4.86 -2.55 -15.08
C ALA A 227 -3.43 -2.62 -15.65
N ALA A 228 -3.23 -2.13 -16.89
CA ALA A 228 -1.93 -2.14 -17.55
C ALA A 228 -0.88 -1.28 -16.81
N ARG A 229 -1.27 -0.09 -16.32
CA ARG A 229 -0.38 0.76 -15.51
C ARG A 229 0.05 0.10 -14.20
N SER A 230 -0.81 -0.69 -13.57
CA SER A 230 -0.49 -1.34 -12.30
C SER A 230 0.58 -2.43 -12.46
N VAL A 231 0.60 -3.14 -13.60
CA VAL A 231 1.65 -4.11 -13.92
C VAL A 231 3.00 -3.39 -14.06
N ASP A 232 3.07 -2.28 -14.80
CA ASP A 232 4.33 -1.56 -15.01
C ASP A 232 4.78 -0.78 -13.76
N GLN A 233 3.87 -0.22 -12.96
CA GLN A 233 4.24 0.41 -11.67
C GLN A 233 4.79 -0.60 -10.66
N MET A 234 4.34 -1.86 -10.69
CA MET A 234 4.88 -2.93 -9.85
C MET A 234 6.34 -3.26 -10.20
N ARG A 235 6.72 -3.11 -11.48
CA ARG A 235 8.10 -3.37 -11.97
C ARG A 235 9.14 -2.35 -11.51
N SER A 236 8.75 -1.40 -10.67
CA SER A 236 9.64 -0.47 -9.97
C SER A 236 9.82 -0.83 -8.49
N PHE A 237 9.16 -1.88 -7.97
CA PHE A 237 9.14 -2.24 -6.53
C PHE A 237 9.96 -3.45 -6.13
N THR A 238 10.94 -3.24 -5.26
CA THR A 238 11.72 -4.30 -4.61
C THR A 238 11.16 -4.62 -3.23
N LEU A 239 10.54 -5.80 -3.05
CA LEU A 239 10.13 -6.31 -1.75
C LEU A 239 11.32 -6.43 -0.79
N LEU A 240 11.14 -5.92 0.42
CA LEU A 240 12.08 -6.03 1.53
C LEU A 240 11.70 -7.14 2.51
N ILE A 241 10.41 -7.32 2.79
CA ILE A 241 9.90 -8.34 3.71
C ILE A 241 8.43 -8.68 3.39
N SER A 242 8.03 -9.92 3.67
CA SER A 242 6.63 -10.36 3.70
C SER A 242 6.40 -11.15 4.99
N THR A 243 5.22 -11.03 5.60
CA THR A 243 4.86 -11.87 6.75
C THR A 243 3.35 -12.01 6.92
N ILE A 244 2.94 -12.95 7.78
CA ILE A 244 1.56 -13.13 8.21
C ILE A 244 1.24 -12.06 9.26
N CYS A 245 0.24 -11.22 8.96
CA CYS A 245 -0.20 -10.12 9.81
C CYS A 245 -1.15 -10.55 10.95
N PHE A 246 -1.52 -11.83 11.01
CA PHE A 246 -2.36 -12.42 12.07
C PHE A 246 -1.80 -12.12 13.48
N VAL A 247 -0.47 -12.19 13.67
CA VAL A 247 0.19 -11.94 14.96
C VAL A 247 0.21 -10.44 15.33
N LEU A 248 0.30 -9.56 14.33
CA LEU A 248 0.39 -8.11 14.55
C LEU A 248 -0.94 -7.48 14.94
N PHE A 249 -2.05 -7.96 14.37
CA PHE A 249 -3.37 -7.41 14.63
C PHE A 249 -4.19 -8.15 15.70
N ALA A 250 -3.74 -9.31 16.18
CA ALA A 250 -4.37 -10.04 17.29
C ALA A 250 -3.85 -9.65 18.69
N SER A 251 -2.91 -8.69 18.77
CA SER A 251 -2.23 -8.28 20.01
C SER A 251 -2.71 -6.91 20.54
N LEU A 252 -3.89 -6.45 20.13
CA LEU A 252 -4.51 -5.16 20.46
C LEU A 252 -5.97 -5.36 20.89
#